data_AF-A0A7G8J8J2-F1
#
_entry.id   AF-A0A7G8J8J2-F1
#
_cell.length_a   1.000
_cell.length_b   1.000
_cell.length_c   1.000
_cell.angle_alpha   90.00
_cell.angle_beta   90.00
_cell.angle_gamma   90.00
#
_symmetry.space_group_name_H-M   'P 1'
#
loop_
_entity.id
_entity.type
_entity.pdbx_description
1 polymer ?
#
loop_
_entity_poly.entity_id
_entity_poly.type
_entity_poly.pdbx_seq_one_letter_code
_entity_poly.pdbx_strand_id
1 'polypeptide(L)' 'MHHVTESWGLSSVQASRYVREARDLVKADLGDIDRVDMLASKVQMLEQIATDAVAAGRESNAIGAIRLLNELVGFGQVQK' A
#
# COMPACT_ATOMS: atom_id res chain seq x y z
N MET A 1 19.59 -11.94 20.12
CA MET A 1 19.28 -11.22 21.38
C MET A 1 20.54 -10.78 22.11
N HIS A 2 21.59 -11.61 22.21
CA HIS A 2 22.83 -11.27 22.93
C HIS A 2 23.47 -9.93 22.52
N HIS A 3 23.56 -9.66 21.21
CA HIS A 3 24.10 -8.39 20.71
C HIS A 3 23.28 -7.17 21.15
N VAL A 4 21.96 -7.29 21.30
CA VAL A 4 21.06 -6.18 21.71
C VAL A 4 21.18 -5.93 23.21
N THR A 5 21.24 -7.00 24.00
CA THR A 5 21.42 -6.90 25.45
C THR A 5 22.78 -6.28 25.82
N GLU A 6 23.85 -6.64 25.10
CA GLU A 6 25.20 -6.10 25.33
C GLU A 6 25.35 -4.67 24.79
N SER A 7 24.83 -4.37 23.60
CA SER A 7 25.00 -3.05 23.00
C SER A 7 24.05 -1.99 23.56
N TRP A 8 22.84 -2.37 23.98
CA TRP A 8 21.83 -1.43 24.48
C TRP A 8 21.69 -1.47 26.00
N GLY A 9 22.44 -2.34 26.70
CA GLY A 9 22.41 -2.45 28.17
C GLY A 9 21.07 -2.96 28.73
N LEU A 10 20.30 -3.69 27.92
CA LEU A 10 18.97 -4.17 28.28
C LEU A 10 19.00 -5.60 28.80
N SER A 11 18.04 -5.95 29.66
CA SER A 11 17.78 -7.37 29.94
C SER A 11 17.24 -8.08 28.70
N SER A 12 17.44 -9.41 28.63
CA SER A 12 16.96 -10.24 27.51
C SER A 12 15.46 -10.09 27.24
N VAL A 13 14.66 -9.92 28.30
CA VAL A 13 13.20 -9.71 28.21
C VAL A 13 12.88 -8.34 27.61
N GLN A 14 13.56 -7.27 28.05
CA GLN A 14 13.38 -5.92 27.52
C GLN A 14 13.83 -5.83 26.05
N ALA A 15 14.99 -6.40 25.72
CA ALA A 15 15.48 -6.47 24.34
C ALA A 15 14.49 -7.21 23.43
N SER A 16 13.92 -8.31 23.91
CA SER A 16 12.91 -9.07 23.17
C SER A 16 11.63 -8.29 22.91
N ARG A 17 11.16 -7.54 23.92
CA ARG A 17 9.99 -6.68 23.80
C ARG A 17 10.23 -5.55 22.79
N TYR A 18 11.33 -4.81 22.91
CA TYR A 18 11.59 -3.68 22.02
C TYR A 18 11.83 -4.10 20.56
N VAL A 19 12.52 -5.21 20.32
CA VAL A 19 12.68 -5.73 18.95
C VAL A 19 11.34 -6.14 18.35
N ARG A 20 10.40 -6.63 19.16
CA ARG A 20 9.05 -6.95 18.69
C ARG A 20 8.27 -5.68 18.36
N GLU A 21 8.26 -4.70 19.25
CA GLU A 21 7.56 -3.41 19.04
C GLU A 21 8.10 -2.69 17.80
N ALA A 22 9.43 -2.61 17.64
CA ALA A 22 10.05 -2.02 16.45
C ALA A 22 9.66 -2.77 15.17
N ARG A 23 9.57 -4.09 15.22
CA ARG A 23 9.12 -4.90 14.07
C ARG A 23 7.66 -4.65 13.73
N ASP A 24 6.80 -4.52 14.73
CA ASP A 24 5.38 -4.26 14.53
C ASP A 24 5.15 -2.86 13.94
N LEU A 25 5.94 -1.85 14.37
CA LEU A 25 6.01 -0.52 13.75
C LEU A 25 6.44 -0.58 12.28
N VAL A 26 7.58 -1.21 11.99
CA VAL A 26 8.08 -1.33 10.61
C VAL A 26 7.09 -2.08 9.72
N LYS A 27 6.40 -3.11 10.23
CA LYS A 27 5.35 -3.81 9.48
C LYS A 27 4.14 -2.92 9.18
N ALA A 28 3.75 -2.06 10.10
CA ALA A 28 2.66 -1.11 9.86
C ALA A 28 3.04 -0.11 8.76
N ASP A 29 4.27 0.41 8.80
CA ASP A 29 4.80 1.33 7.79
C ASP A 29 4.93 0.67 6.40
N LEU A 30 5.37 -0.59 6.36
CA LEU A 30 5.44 -1.36 5.11
C LEU A 30 4.06 -1.60 4.49
N GLY A 31 3.03 -1.78 5.32
CA GLY A 31 1.65 -1.96 4.84
C GLY A 31 1.11 -0.74 4.09
N ASP A 32 1.55 0.47 4.43
CA ASP A 32 1.16 1.70 3.73
C ASP A 32 1.92 1.90 2.42
N ILE A 33 3.22 1.56 2.38
CA ILE A 33 4.03 1.62 1.15
C ILE A 33 3.49 0.65 0.09
N ASP A 34 3.24 -0.61 0.47
CA ASP A 34 2.68 -1.62 -0.44
C ASP A 34 1.29 -1.22 -0.96
N ARG A 35 0.51 -0.49 -0.15
CA ARG A 35 -0.82 -0.02 -0.54
C ARG A 35 -0.77 1.11 -1.57
N VAL A 36 0.16 2.04 -1.44
CA VAL A 36 0.34 3.13 -2.42
C VAL A 36 0.80 2.59 -3.76
N ASP A 37 1.79 1.69 -3.76
CA ASP A 37 2.30 1.08 -4.99
C ASP A 37 1.24 0.21 -5.67
N MET A 38 0.46 -0.55 -4.88
CA MET A 38 -0.66 -1.33 -5.40
C MET A 38 -1.77 -0.43 -5.96
N LEU A 39 -2.06 0.72 -5.33
CA LEU A 39 -3.03 1.69 -5.84
C LEU A 39 -2.56 2.29 -7.17
N ALA A 40 -1.30 2.72 -7.25
CA ALA A 40 -0.70 3.25 -8.48
C ALA A 40 -0.77 2.24 -9.64
N SER A 41 -0.43 0.97 -9.37
CA SER A 41 -0.54 -0.12 -10.34
C SER A 41 -1.97 -0.32 -10.85
N LYS A 42 -2.96 -0.28 -9.96
CA LYS A 42 -4.39 -0.40 -10.34
C LYS A 42 -4.89 0.79 -11.16
N VAL A 43 -4.46 2.01 -10.82
CA VAL A 43 -4.78 3.22 -11.59
C VAL A 43 -4.24 3.08 -13.01
N GLN A 44 -2.95 2.75 -13.15
CA GLN A 44 -2.31 2.58 -14.46
C GLN A 44 -3.00 1.50 -15.31
N MET A 45 -3.39 0.38 -14.69
CA MET A 45 -4.11 -0.69 -15.37
C MET A 45 -5.47 -0.23 -15.92
N LEU A 46 -6.25 0.51 -15.12
CA LEU A 46 -7.56 1.00 -15.55
C LEU A 46 -7.46 2.07 -16.63
N GLU A 47 -6.44 2.94 -16.58
CA GLU A 47 -6.15 3.91 -17.64
C GLU A 47 -5.85 3.22 -18.98
N GLN A 48 -5.06 2.15 -18.94
CA GLN A 48 -4.77 1.34 -20.12
C GLN A 48 -6.03 0.67 -20.67
N ILE A 49 -6.85 0.06 -19.80
CA ILE A 49 -8.12 -0.57 -20.20
C ILE A 49 -9.06 0.45 -20.84
N ALA A 50 -9.17 1.65 -20.27
CA ALA A 50 -10.01 2.71 -20.82
C ALA A 50 -9.52 3.11 -22.23
N THR A 51 -8.21 3.28 -22.40
CA THR A 51 -7.60 3.64 -23.68
C THR A 51 -7.83 2.55 -24.75
N ASP A 52 -7.58 1.29 -24.40
CA ASP A 52 -7.75 0.16 -25.31
C ASP A 52 -9.23 -0.09 -25.64
N ALA A 53 -10.13 0.14 -24.69
CA ALA A 53 -11.56 0.02 -24.90
C ALA A 53 -12.10 1.09 -25.85
N VAL A 54 -11.64 2.34 -25.73
CA VAL A 54 -11.97 3.42 -26.68
C VAL A 54 -11.44 3.08 -28.07
N ALA A 55 -10.18 2.66 -28.18
CA ALA A 55 -9.58 2.29 -29.47
C ALA A 55 -10.32 1.11 -30.16
N ALA A 56 -10.88 0.20 -29.37
CA ALA A 56 -11.61 -0.96 -29.86
C ALA A 56 -13.13 -0.75 -30.04
N GLY A 57 -13.65 0.47 -29.82
CA GLY A 57 -15.10 0.74 -29.90
C GLY A 57 -15.93 -0.03 -28.87
N ARG A 58 -15.37 -0.26 -27.67
CA ARG A 58 -16.03 -0.90 -26.52
C ARG A 58 -16.34 0.14 -25.45
N GLU A 59 -17.23 1.07 -25.74
CA GLU A 59 -17.46 2.24 -24.86
C GLU A 59 -17.95 1.84 -23.47
N SER A 60 -18.72 0.75 -23.33
CA SER A 60 -19.16 0.23 -22.02
C SER A 60 -17.98 -0.12 -21.10
N ASN A 61 -16.93 -0.72 -21.64
CA ASN A 61 -15.73 -1.09 -20.90
C ASN A 61 -14.91 0.15 -20.53
N ALA A 62 -14.84 1.14 -21.43
CA ALA A 62 -14.18 2.41 -21.16
C ALA A 62 -14.87 3.17 -20.03
N ILE A 63 -16.19 3.27 -20.07
CA ILE A 63 -17.00 3.93 -19.03
C ILE A 63 -16.84 3.21 -17.68
N GLY A 64 -16.85 1.88 -17.68
CA GLY A 64 -16.62 1.07 -16.48
C GLY A 64 -15.24 1.31 -15.85
N ALA A 65 -14.19 1.35 -16.68
CA ALA A 65 -12.83 1.62 -16.20
C ALA A 65 -12.68 3.03 -15.62
N ILE A 66 -13.26 4.05 -16.28
CA ILE A 66 -13.24 5.44 -15.80
C ILE A 66 -13.99 5.59 -14.47
N ARG A 67 -15.13 4.90 -14.31
CA ARG A 67 -15.87 4.93 -13.05
C ARG A 67 -15.07 4.32 -11.90
N LEU A 68 -14.45 3.16 -12.13
CA LEU A 68 -13.61 2.50 -11.13
C LEU A 68 -12.38 3.35 -10.77
N LEU A 69 -11.80 4.05 -11.74
CA LEU A 69 -10.72 5.03 -11.50
C LEU A 69 -11.18 6.13 -10.54
N ASN A 70 -12.34 6.73 -10.78
CA ASN A 70 -12.89 7.78 -9.91
C ASN A 70 -13.17 7.25 -8.49
N GLU A 71 -13.68 6.03 -8.36
CA GLU A 71 -13.90 5.39 -7.06
C GLU A 71 -12.56 5.17 -6.34
N LEU A 72 -11.54 4.63 -7.01
CA LEU A 72 -10.20 4.39 -6.46
C LEU A 72 -9.48 5.67 -6.03
N VAL A 73 -9.53 6.73 -6.86
CA VAL A 73 -8.96 8.05 -6.53
C VAL A 73 -9.76 8.72 -5.40
N GLY A 74 -11.09 8.55 -5.39
CA GLY A 74 -11.95 9.01 -4.31
C GLY A 74 -11.66 8.35 -2.96
N PHE A 75 -11.34 7.05 -2.93
CA PHE A 75 -10.87 6.34 -1.73
C PHE A 75 -9.48 6.81 -1.25
N GLY A 76 -8.65 7.35 -2.14
CA GLY A 76 -7.35 7.93 -1.81
C GLY A 76 -7.43 9.29 -1.12
N GLN A 77 -8.57 9.97 -1.20
CA GLN A 77 -8.84 11.14 -0.39
C GLN A 77 -9.29 10.68 1.00
N VAL A 78 -8.34 10.62 1.93
CA VAL A 78 -8.65 10.49 3.36
C VAL A 78 -9.62 11.60 3.72
N GLN A 79 -10.90 11.26 3.92
CA GLN A 79 -11.89 12.17 4.50
C GLN A 79 -11.35 12.56 5.88
N LYS A 80 -11.04 13.86 6.03
CA LYS A 80 -10.66 14.47 7.32
C LYS A 80 -11.83 14.45 8.31
#